data_AF-A0A257GUC5-F1
#
_entry.id   AF-A0A257GUC5-F1
#
_cell.length_a   1.000
_cell.length_b   1.000
_cell.length_c   1.000
_cell.angle_alpha   90.00
_cell.angle_beta   90.00
_cell.angle_gamma   90.00
#
_symmetry.space_group_name_H-M   'P 1'
#
loop_
_entity.id
_entity.type
_entity.pdbx_description
1 polymer ?
#
loop_
_entity_poly.entity_id
_entity_poly.type
_entity_poly.pdbx_seq_one_letter_code
_entity_poly.pdbx_strand_id
1 'polypeptide(L)'
;MPATQLEATSAGAIADKELLVPTGREGAHFNHVQDWVTAQLSAKKPVKDISKQVLVKGIKQWAVYEHKAGNKTIRTVFKIT
;
A
#
# COMPACT_ATOMS: atom_id res chain seq x y z
N MET A 1 4.66 -1.78 14.63
CA MET A 1 4.90 -2.98 13.83
C MET A 1 5.59 -2.54 12.55
N PRO A 2 6.76 -3.12 12.24
CA PRO A 2 7.51 -2.81 11.04
C PRO A 2 6.68 -3.02 9.77
N ALA A 3 6.90 -2.15 8.79
CA ALA A 3 6.17 -2.09 7.54
C ALA A 3 7.15 -2.02 6.36
N THR A 4 7.12 -3.04 5.51
CA THR A 4 7.94 -3.10 4.31
C THR A 4 7.11 -2.70 3.10
N GLN A 5 7.56 -1.69 2.36
CA GLN A 5 6.92 -1.32 1.10
C GLN A 5 7.06 -2.45 0.09
N LEU A 6 5.97 -2.74 -0.63
CA LEU A 6 5.92 -3.71 -1.71
C LEU A 6 5.30 -3.07 -2.94
N GLU A 7 5.90 -3.34 -4.09
CA GLU A 7 5.22 -3.16 -5.36
C GLU A 7 4.15 -4.23 -5.52
N ALA A 8 2.96 -3.81 -5.93
CA ALA A 8 1.87 -4.72 -6.23
C ALA A 8 1.21 -4.36 -7.55
N THR A 9 0.82 -5.39 -8.29
CA THR A 9 0.07 -5.26 -9.54
C THR A 9 -1.38 -5.66 -9.28
N SER A 10 -2.32 -4.92 -9.85
CA SER A 10 -3.73 -5.29 -9.80
C SER A 10 -3.95 -6.54 -10.65
N ALA A 11 -4.47 -7.60 -10.04
CA ALA A 11 -4.70 -8.90 -10.65
C ALA A 11 -6.18 -9.21 -10.87
N GLY A 12 -7.04 -8.19 -10.77
CA GLY A 12 -8.49 -8.29 -10.90
C GLY A 12 -9.22 -7.92 -9.61
N ALA A 13 -10.49 -8.30 -9.50
CA ALA A 13 -11.31 -8.09 -8.30
C ALA A 13 -11.83 -9.43 -7.78
N ILE A 14 -11.83 -9.61 -6.46
CA ILE A 14 -12.43 -10.75 -5.77
C ILE A 14 -13.42 -10.18 -4.75
N ALA A 15 -14.69 -10.59 -4.83
CA ALA A 15 -15.75 -10.20 -3.90
C ALA A 15 -15.84 -8.67 -3.70
N ASP A 16 -15.94 -7.92 -4.81
CA ASP A 16 -16.02 -6.46 -4.86
C ASP A 16 -14.79 -5.70 -4.31
N LYS A 17 -13.72 -6.41 -3.96
CA LYS A 17 -12.44 -5.84 -3.54
C LYS A 17 -11.38 -6.07 -4.60
N GLU A 18 -10.54 -5.07 -4.80
CA GLU A 18 -9.45 -5.20 -5.76
C GLU A 18 -8.37 -6.14 -5.22
N LEU A 19 -8.00 -7.14 -6.01
CA LEU A 19 -6.93 -8.07 -5.68
C LEU A 19 -5.60 -7.50 -6.14
N LEU A 20 -4.75 -7.19 -5.19
CA LEU A 20 -3.37 -6.79 -5.41
C LEU A 20 -2.45 -8.00 -5.20
N VAL A 21 -1.64 -8.30 -6.20
CA VAL A 21 -0.60 -9.32 -6.11
C VAL A 21 0.74 -8.62 -5.93
N PRO A 22 1.41 -8.77 -4.78
CA PRO A 22 2.74 -8.22 -4.59
C PRO A 22 3.69 -8.90 -5.58
N THR A 23 4.43 -8.12 -6.36
CA THR A 23 5.35 -8.63 -7.38
C THR A 23 6.68 -9.09 -6.78
N GLY A 24 6.84 -8.97 -5.46
CA GLY A 24 8.03 -9.37 -4.72
C GLY A 24 9.14 -8.32 -4.72
N ARG A 25 8.95 -7.16 -5.37
CA ARG A 25 9.87 -6.03 -5.23
C ARG A 25 9.60 -5.31 -3.90
N GLU A 26 10.47 -5.59 -2.95
CA GLU A 26 10.54 -4.90 -1.66
C GLU A 26 11.23 -3.55 -1.84
N GLY A 27 10.56 -2.50 -1.35
CA GLY A 27 11.05 -1.14 -1.34
C GLY A 27 11.60 -0.75 0.04
N ALA A 28 11.36 0.50 0.41
CA ALA A 28 11.77 1.02 1.70
C ALA A 28 11.12 0.27 2.87
N HIS A 29 11.93 -0.01 3.87
CA HIS A 29 11.48 -0.55 5.15
C HIS A 29 11.26 0.58 6.15
N PHE A 30 10.15 0.53 6.86
CA PHE A 30 9.77 1.50 7.87
C PHE A 30 9.54 0.80 9.20
N ASN A 31 9.91 1.44 10.31
CA ASN A 31 9.63 0.93 11.65
C ASN A 31 8.11 0.92 11.92
N HIS A 32 7.40 1.90 11.38
CA HIS A 32 5.95 1.96 11.36
C HIS A 32 5.45 2.47 10.01
N VAL A 33 4.32 1.95 9.54
CA VAL A 33 3.67 2.49 8.33
C VAL A 33 3.31 3.98 8.47
N GLN A 34 3.14 4.44 9.71
CA GLN A 34 2.88 5.84 10.03
C GLN A 34 4.06 6.77 9.71
N ASP A 35 5.31 6.27 9.73
CA ASP A 35 6.48 7.04 9.31
C ASP A 35 6.35 7.44 7.84
N TRP A 36 5.94 6.48 6.99
CA TRP A 36 5.68 6.75 5.58
C TRP A 36 4.49 7.69 5.38
N VAL A 37 3.38 7.45 6.07
CA VAL A 37 2.18 8.32 6.00
C VAL A 37 2.54 9.76 6.38
N THR A 38 3.29 9.94 7.46
CA THR A 38 3.73 11.26 7.95
C THR A 38 4.67 11.94 6.97
N ALA A 39 5.57 11.19 6.32
CA ALA A 39 6.44 11.70 5.26
C ALA A 39 5.63 12.18 4.04
N GLN A 40 4.60 11.42 3.62
CA GLN A 40 3.73 11.84 2.51
C GLN A 40 2.91 13.09 2.87
N LEU A 41 2.33 13.13 4.07
CA LEU A 41 1.59 14.29 4.56
C LEU A 41 2.47 15.54 4.67
N SER A 42 3.70 15.39 5.17
CA SER A 42 4.72 16.46 5.21
C SER A 42 5.08 16.95 3.80
N ALA A 43 5.11 16.05 2.83
CA ALA A 43 5.29 16.37 1.41
C ALA A 43 4.03 16.93 0.73
N LYS A 44 2.96 17.25 1.49
CA LYS A 44 1.65 17.72 1.00
C LYS A 44 0.99 16.76 0.01
N LYS A 45 1.30 15.47 0.11
CA LYS A 45 0.69 14.41 -0.69
C LYS A 45 -0.43 13.75 0.11
N PRO A 46 -1.71 13.96 -0.24
CA PRO A 46 -2.80 13.30 0.46
C PRO A 46 -2.73 11.80 0.20
N VAL A 47 -2.57 11.04 1.28
CA VAL A 47 -2.63 9.58 1.30
C VAL A 47 -3.95 9.13 1.91
N LYS A 48 -4.56 8.09 1.35
CA LYS A 48 -5.81 7.51 1.83
C LYS A 48 -5.61 6.02 2.07
N ASP A 49 -6.02 5.56 3.24
CA ASP A 49 -6.06 4.14 3.55
C ASP A 49 -7.18 3.45 2.76
N ILE A 50 -6.81 2.49 1.93
CA ILE A 50 -7.74 1.63 1.17
C ILE A 50 -7.57 0.16 1.55
N SER A 51 -6.86 -0.14 2.65
CA SER A 51 -6.60 -1.50 3.14
C SER A 51 -7.87 -2.36 3.25
N LYS A 52 -9.02 -1.74 3.59
CA LYS A 52 -10.32 -2.44 3.71
C LYS A 52 -10.97 -2.78 2.36
N GLN A 53 -10.62 -2.05 1.30
CA GLN A 53 -11.19 -2.15 -0.05
C GLN A 53 -10.35 -3.02 -0.99
N VAL A 54 -9.16 -3.46 -0.54
CA VAL A 54 -8.25 -4.28 -1.34
C VAL A 54 -7.89 -5.56 -0.60
N LEU A 55 -7.62 -6.60 -1.37
CA LEU A 55 -7.12 -7.87 -0.89
C LEU A 55 -5.69 -8.03 -1.41
N VAL A 56 -4.75 -8.33 -0.53
CA VAL A 56 -3.37 -8.60 -0.94
C VAL A 56 -3.11 -10.10 -0.87
N LYS A 57 -2.79 -10.71 -2.02
CA LYS A 57 -2.55 -12.14 -2.08
C LYS A 57 -1.23 -12.50 -1.40
N GLY A 58 -1.26 -13.50 -0.51
CA GLY A 58 -0.04 -14.09 0.07
C GLY A 58 0.58 -13.32 1.24
N ILE A 59 -0.10 -12.29 1.75
CA ILE A 59 0.33 -11.55 2.94
C ILE A 59 -0.71 -11.76 4.03
N LYS A 60 -0.30 -12.06 5.27
CA LYS A 60 -1.24 -12.22 6.40
C LYS A 60 -1.74 -10.88 6.93
N GLN A 61 -0.85 -9.90 7.03
CA GLN A 61 -1.16 -8.57 7.53
C GLN A 61 -0.54 -7.53 6.60
N TRP A 62 -1.37 -6.65 6.06
CA TRP A 62 -0.95 -5.64 5.11
C TRP A 62 -1.65 -4.31 5.36
N ALA A 63 -1.08 -3.25 4.83
CA ALA A 63 -1.74 -1.96 4.69
C ALA A 63 -1.55 -1.44 3.27
N VAL A 64 -2.59 -0.86 2.69
CA VAL A 64 -2.53 -0.28 1.35
C VAL A 64 -3.00 1.16 1.40
N TYR A 65 -2.14 2.03 0.91
CA TYR A 65 -2.41 3.45 0.82
C TYR A 65 -2.46 3.86 -0.64
N GLU A 66 -3.48 4.62 -1.01
CA GLU A 66 -3.51 5.32 -2.29
C GLU A 66 -3.11 6.78 -2.10
N HIS A 67 -2.36 7.33 -3.04
CA HIS A 67 -2.15 8.76 -3.15
C HIS A 67 -2.24 9.20 -4.60
N LYS A 68 -2.64 10.45 -4.80
CA LYS A 68 -2.65 11.06 -6.14
C LYS A 68 -1.29 11.66 -6.44
N ALA A 69 -0.69 11.23 -7.54
CA ALA A 69 0.49 11.83 -8.13
C ALA A 69 0.11 12.38 -9.52
N GLY A 70 -0.25 13.67 -9.57
CA GLY A 70 -0.83 14.28 -10.77
C GLY A 70 -2.17 13.65 -11.13
N ASN A 71 -2.31 13.17 -12.37
CA ASN A 71 -3.53 12.52 -12.86
C ASN A 71 -3.55 10.98 -12.63
N LYS A 72 -2.55 10.43 -11.93
CA LYS A 72 -2.46 8.99 -11.66
C LYS A 72 -2.63 8.72 -10.16
N THR A 73 -3.44 7.71 -9.84
CA THR A 73 -3.54 7.18 -8.48
C THR A 73 -2.47 6.10 -8.30
N ILE A 74 -1.53 6.32 -7.38
CA ILE A 74 -0.50 5.36 -7.03
C ILE A 74 -0.95 4.63 -5.78
N ARG A 75 -0.98 3.30 -5.84
CA ARG A 75 -1.29 2.44 -4.71
C ARG A 75 0.01 1.83 -4.20
N THR A 76 0.27 1.99 -2.91
CA THR A 76 1.47 1.49 -2.24
C THR A 76 1.03 0.46 -1.21
N VAL A 77 1.54 -0.77 -1.37
CA VAL A 77 1.26 -1.87 -0.45
C VAL A 77 2.37 -1.95 0.58
N PHE A 78 2.02 -2.23 1.82
CA PHE A 78 2.94 -2.48 2.92
C PHE A 78 2.66 -3.85 3.50
N LYS A 79 3.70 -4.67 3.60
CA LYS A 79 3.68 -5.90 4.38
C LYS A 79 3.97 -5.55 5.83
N ILE A 80 3.04 -5.89 6.72
CA ILE A 80 3.24 -5.73 8.16
C ILE A 80 3.67 -7.08 8.72
N THR A 81 4.78 -7.08 9.46
CA THR A 81 5.34 -8.27 10.12
C THR A 81 5.27 -8.13 11.63
#